data_AF-K3ZMK9-F1
#
_entry.id   AF-K3ZMK9-F1
#
_cell.length_a   1.000
_cell.length_b   1.000
_cell.length_c   1.000
_cell.angle_alpha   90.00
_cell.angle_beta   90.00
_cell.angle_gamma   90.00
#
_symmetry.space_group_name_H-M   'P 1'
#
loop_
_entity.id
_entity.type
_entity.pdbx_description
1 polymer ?
#
loop_
_entity_poly.entity_id
_entity_poly.type
_entity_poly.pdbx_seq_one_letter_code
_entity_poly.pdbx_strand_id
1 'polypeptide(L)' 'MMMKRYKLEKDLGMGSEVGHSKNKELAKRSPALVAMNRKFRMIHVVSSLASLMSFGSLAMHSWYLSSKLNL' A
#
# COMPACT_ATOMS: atom_id res chain seq x y z
N MET A 1 0.70 -9.32 -7.10
CA MET A 1 -0.26 -8.29 -7.56
C MET A 1 0.35 -7.40 -8.64
N MET A 2 1.56 -6.87 -8.44
CA MET A 2 2.23 -5.98 -9.41
C MET A 2 2.51 -6.61 -10.78
N MET A 3 2.91 -7.88 -10.88
CA MET A 3 3.09 -8.53 -12.18
C MET A 3 1.78 -8.66 -12.98
N LYS A 4 0.67 -8.95 -12.30
CA LYS A 4 -0.68 -8.99 -12.92
C LYS A 4 -1.11 -7.59 -13.37
N ARG A 5 -0.79 -6.58 -12.57
CA ARG A 5 -1.02 -5.18 -12.90
C ARG A 5 -0.27 -4.76 -14.15
N TYR A 6 1.03 -5.03 -14.19
CA TYR A 6 1.89 -4.68 -15.30
C TYR A 6 1.40 -5.31 -16.61
N LYS A 7 1.03 -6.60 -16.57
CA LYS A 7 0.45 -7.28 -17.74
C LYS A 7 -0.84 -6.59 -18.20
N LEU A 8 -1.75 -6.29 -17.27
CA LEU A 8 -3.02 -5.63 -17.57
C LEU A 8 -2.82 -4.19 -18.12
N GLU A 9 -1.88 -3.43 -17.56
CA GLU A 9 -1.52 -2.09 -18.05
C GLU A 9 -0.96 -2.16 -19.47
N LYS A 10 -0.08 -3.14 -19.75
CA LYS A 10 0.43 -3.40 -21.10
C LYS A 10 -0.68 -3.81 -22.08
N ASP A 11 -1.59 -4.71 -21.68
CA ASP A 11 -2.71 -5.17 -22.51
C ASP A 11 -3.69 -4.02 -22.82
N LEU A 12 -3.81 -3.05 -21.92
CA LEU A 12 -4.60 -1.82 -22.11
C LEU A 12 -3.84 -0.73 -22.90
N GLY A 13 -2.65 -1.02 -23.41
CA GLY A 13 -1.81 -0.08 -24.16
C GLY A 13 -1.19 1.04 -23.30
N MET A 14 -1.29 0.93 -21.98
CA MET A 14 -0.83 1.93 -21.02
C MET A 14 0.68 1.84 -20.84
N GLY A 15 1.36 2.99 -20.78
CA GLY A 15 2.82 3.06 -20.59
C GLY A 15 3.66 3.21 -21.87
N SER A 16 3.02 3.28 -23.05
CA SER A 16 3.67 3.60 -24.32
C SER A 16 3.80 5.11 -24.58
N GLU A 17 3.00 5.92 -23.87
CA GLU A 17 2.93 7.37 -24.04
C GLU A 17 3.61 8.13 -22.89
N VAL A 18 4.36 9.19 -23.24
CA VAL A 18 5.05 10.08 -22.30
C VAL A 18 4.03 11.05 -21.70
N GLY A 19 3.61 10.78 -20.47
CA GLY A 19 2.69 11.64 -19.71
C GLY A 19 1.87 10.88 -18.69
N HIS A 20 1.91 11.30 -17.42
CA HIS A 20 1.22 10.62 -16.32
C HIS A 20 -0.32 10.80 -16.35
N SER A 21 -0.82 11.83 -17.04
CA SER A 21 -2.24 12.22 -17.02
C SER A 21 -3.17 11.26 -17.77
N LYS A 22 -2.83 10.87 -19.00
CA LYS A 22 -3.65 9.94 -19.81
C LYS A 22 -3.74 8.55 -19.20
N ASN A 23 -2.61 8.01 -18.73
CA ASN A 23 -2.57 6.73 -18.03
C ASN A 23 -3.42 6.76 -16.75
N LYS A 24 -3.50 7.89 -16.05
CA LYS A 24 -4.33 8.05 -14.84
C LYS A 24 -5.83 8.03 -15.16
N GLU A 25 -6.26 8.58 -16.29
CA GLU A 25 -7.66 8.51 -16.71
C GLU A 25 -8.08 7.10 -17.15
N LEU A 26 -7.27 6.45 -17.97
CA LEU A 26 -7.51 5.06 -18.40
C LEU A 26 -7.54 4.09 -17.20
N ALA A 27 -6.69 4.32 -16.20
CA ALA A 27 -6.65 3.50 -14.99
C ALA A 27 -7.89 3.66 -14.12
N LYS A 28 -8.53 4.84 -14.15
CA LYS A 28 -9.81 5.10 -13.47
C LYS A 28 -11.00 4.48 -14.21
N ARG A 29 -10.92 4.38 -15.54
CA ARG A 29 -11.99 3.79 -16.37
C ARG A 29 -11.95 2.27 -16.39
N SER A 30 -10.79 1.64 -16.14
CA SER A 30 -10.66 0.18 -16.10
C SER A 30 -11.17 -0.41 -14.76
N PRO A 31 -12.29 -1.17 -14.76
CA PRO A 31 -12.84 -1.75 -13.54
C PRO A 31 -11.87 -2.76 -12.89
N ALA A 32 -11.06 -3.45 -13.68
CA ALA A 32 -10.05 -4.40 -13.19
C ALA A 32 -8.90 -3.69 -12.45
N LEU A 33 -8.42 -2.54 -12.97
CA LEU A 33 -7.39 -1.74 -12.29
C LEU A 33 -7.93 -1.09 -11.02
N VAL A 34 -9.18 -0.61 -11.03
CA VAL A 34 -9.86 -0.06 -9.85
C VAL A 34 -10.00 -1.12 -8.75
N ALA A 35 -10.47 -2.32 -9.08
CA ALA A 35 -10.62 -3.41 -8.12
C ALA A 35 -9.27 -3.81 -7.50
N MET A 36 -8.21 -3.87 -8.30
CA MET A 36 -6.87 -4.18 -7.83
C MET A 36 -6.28 -3.07 -6.95
N ASN A 37 -6.45 -1.80 -7.32
CA ASN A 37 -6.06 -0.66 -6.48
C ASN A 37 -6.78 -0.67 -5.13
N ARG A 38 -8.08 -1.03 -5.11
CA ARG A 38 -8.83 -1.18 -3.87
C ARG A 38 -8.25 -2.29 -2.99
N LYS A 39 -7.97 -3.47 -3.57
CA LYS A 39 -7.33 -4.59 -2.83
C LYS A 39 -5.95 -4.20 -2.29
N PHE A 40 -5.11 -3.57 -3.11
CA PHE A 40 -3.79 -3.09 -2.69
C PHE A 40 -3.91 -2.11 -1.52
N ARG A 41 -4.76 -1.08 -1.65
CA ARG A 41 -4.95 -0.06 -0.63
C ARG A 41 -5.43 -0.66 0.69
N MET A 42 -6.38 -1.61 0.67
CA MET A 42 -6.84 -2.26 1.90
C MET A 42 -5.72 -3.01 2.60
N ILE A 43 -4.96 -3.84 1.87
CA ILE A 43 -3.84 -4.59 2.44
C ILE A 43 -2.76 -3.65 2.98
N HIS A 44 -2.41 -2.61 2.21
CA HIS A 44 -1.39 -1.65 2.59
C HIS A 44 -1.80 -0.88 3.86
N VAL A 45 -3.02 -0.35 3.91
CA VAL A 45 -3.51 0.40 5.09
C VAL A 45 -3.52 -0.49 6.33
N VAL A 46 -4.04 -1.72 6.23
CA VAL A 46 -4.07 -2.66 7.36
C VAL A 46 -2.65 -3.01 7.82
N SER A 47 -1.75 -3.31 6.87
CA SER A 47 -0.36 -3.62 7.18
C SER A 47 0.37 -2.44 7.85
N SER A 48 0.23 -1.23 7.32
CA SER A 48 0.86 -0.03 7.87
C SER A 48 0.31 0.32 9.26
N LEU A 49 -0.99 0.16 9.47
CA LEU A 49 -1.61 0.36 10.78
C LEU A 49 -1.09 -0.67 11.79
N ALA A 50 -1.00 -1.95 11.40
CA ALA A 50 -0.44 -2.99 12.25
C ALA A 50 1.01 -2.70 12.64
N SER A 51 1.85 -2.25 11.70
CA SER A 51 3.23 -1.85 12.00
C SER A 51 3.31 -0.69 12.98
N LEU A 52 2.47 0.34 12.81
CA LEU A 52 2.41 1.49 13.72
C LEU A 52 1.99 1.06 15.14
N MET A 53 0.96 0.22 15.25
CA MET A 53 0.49 -0.30 16.53
C MET A 53 1.55 -1.18 17.22
N SER A 54 2.21 -2.07 16.47
CA SER A 54 3.28 -2.91 17.00
C SER A 54 4.44 -2.08 17.53
N PHE A 55 4.86 -1.05 16.78
CA PHE A 55 5.93 -0.15 17.23
C PHE A 55 5.51 0.66 18.46
N GLY A 56 4.29 1.21 18.46
CA GLY A 56 3.76 1.93 19.62
C GLY A 56 3.65 1.05 20.86
N SER A 57 3.18 -0.19 20.71
CA SER A 57 3.12 -1.17 21.80
C SER A 57 4.51 -1.52 22.32
N LEU A 58 5.48 -1.72 21.43
CA LEU A 58 6.87 -1.99 21.82
C LEU A 58 7.44 -0.81 22.61
N ALA A 59 7.28 0.43 22.12
CA ALA A 59 7.76 1.63 22.80
C ALA A 59 7.14 1.78 24.19
N MET A 60 5.81 1.61 24.31
CA MET A 60 5.10 1.64 25.59
C MET A 60 5.59 0.55 26.55
N HIS A 61 5.79 -0.68 26.05
CA HIS A 61 6.26 -1.78 26.86
C HIS A 61 7.71 -1.59 27.31
N SER A 62 8.59 -1.11 26.43
CA SER A 62 9.98 -0.78 26.75
C SER A 62 10.05 0.34 27.79
N TRP A 63 9.21 1.38 27.66
CA TRP A 63 9.10 2.44 28.65
C TRP A 63 8.65 1.91 30.01
N TYR A 64 7.59 1.10 30.02
CA TYR A 64 7.08 0.49 31.24
C TYR A 64 8.16 -0.34 31.94
N LEU A 65 8.85 -1.22 31.21
CA LEU A 65 9.92 -2.04 31.77
C LEU A 65 11.06 -1.18 32.31
N SER A 66 11.49 -0.16 31.56
CA SER A 66 12.52 0.78 32.01
C SER A 66 12.15 1.49 33.31
N SER A 67 10.87 1.82 33.52
CA SER A 67 10.39 2.45 34.76
C SER A 67 10.35 1.52 35.96
N LYS A 68 10.42 0.21 35.74
CA LYS A 68 10.39 -0.83 36.79
C LYS A 68 11.77 -1.40 37.11
N LEU A 69 12.76 -1.18 36.24
CA LEU A 69 14.15 -1.49 36.54
C LEU A 69 14.66 -0.48 37.57
N ASN A 70 14.97 -0.95 38.78
CA ASN A 70 15.83 -0.22 39.70
C ASN A 70 17.27 -0.48 39.25
N LEU A 71 17.85 0.49 38.53
CA LEU A 71 19.27 0.51 38.21
C LEU A 71 20.05 1.20 39.34
#